data_AF-A0A835VL20-F1
#
_entry.id   AF-A0A835VL20-F1
#
_cell.length_a   1.000
_cell.length_b   1.000
_cell.length_c   1.000
_cell.angle_alpha   90.00
_cell.angle_beta   90.00
_cell.angle_gamma   90.00
#
_symmetry.space_group_name_H-M   'P 1'
#
loop_
_entity.id
_entity.type
_entity.pdbx_description
1 polymer ?
#
loop_
_entity_poly.entity_id
_entity_poly.type
_entity_poly.pdbx_seq_one_letter_code
_entity_poly.pdbx_strand_id
1 'polypeptide(L)' 'MLSILVILPSVQYVFAAEEPGEYLDRRVEIWNLFFRMMTVAFVVGAVVSGTLIWLIWRFRESHPKAKPTSYEEKGVW' A
#
# COMPACT_ATOMS: atom_id res chain seq x y z
N MET A 1 15.10 -10.08 -1.75
CA MET A 1 14.26 -9.24 -2.63
C MET A 1 13.34 -8.28 -1.87
N LEU A 2 12.95 -8.58 -0.61
CA LEU A 2 12.16 -7.66 0.24
C LEU A 2 12.90 -6.37 0.65
N SER A 3 14.23 -6.43 0.77
CA SER A 3 15.06 -5.30 1.22
C SER A 3 15.03 -4.11 0.26
N ILE A 4 14.92 -4.35 -1.05
CA ILE A 4 14.94 -3.30 -2.08
C ILE A 4 13.67 -2.42 -2.02
N LEU A 5 12.53 -3.00 -1.64
CA LEU A 5 11.25 -2.28 -1.48
C LEU A 5 11.26 -1.31 -0.29
N VAL A 6 12.03 -1.62 0.75
CA VAL A 6 12.17 -0.77 1.95
C VAL A 6 13.30 0.26 1.78
N ILE A 7 14.38 -0.11 1.09
CA ILE A 7 15.57 0.73 0.90
C ILE A 7 15.31 1.86 -0.13
N LEU A 8 14.55 1.65 -1.20
CA LEU A 8 14.35 2.69 -2.23
C LEU A 8 13.61 3.96 -1.76
N PRO A 9 12.48 3.88 -1.03
CA PRO A 9 11.81 5.10 -0.57
C PRO A 9 12.56 5.77 0.57
N SER A 10 13.21 5.00 1.46
CA SER A 10 13.96 5.54 2.60
C SER A 10 15.21 6.32 2.16
N VAL A 11 15.86 5.92 1.06
CA VAL A 11 16.98 6.66 0.46
C VAL A 11 16.57 8.05 -0.03
N GLN A 12 15.35 8.24 -0.55
CA GLN A 12 14.86 9.58 -0.94
C GLN A 12 14.56 10.49 0.27
N TYR A 13 14.18 9.91 1.42
CA TYR A 13 13.96 10.67 2.65
C TYR A 13 15.27 11.13 3.31
N VAL A 14 16.37 10.39 3.13
CA VAL A 14 17.68 10.75 3.71
C VAL A 14 18.43 11.79 2.87
N PHE A 15 18.30 11.77 1.54
CA PHE A 15 18.96 12.75 0.65
C PHE A 15 18.23 14.11 0.52
N ALA A 16 17.01 14.25 1.04
CA ALA A 16 16.30 15.54 1.07
C ALA A 16 16.58 16.37 2.35
N ALA A 17 17.46 15.90 3.23
CA ALA A 17 17.75 16.53 4.51
C ALA A 17 18.94 17.53 4.48
N GLU A 18 19.60 17.72 3.33
CA GLU A 18 20.78 18.61 3.21
C GLU A 18 20.59 19.66 2.10
N GLU A 19 19.91 20.77 2.41
CA GLU A 19 20.28 22.10 1.90
C GLU A 19 19.97 23.18 2.97
N PRO A 20 20.98 23.66 3.72
CA PRO A 20 20.80 24.67 4.76
C PRO A 20 20.89 26.07 4.11
N GLY A 21 19.87 26.49 3.38
CA GLY A 21 19.96 27.74 2.60
C GLY A 21 18.78 28.68 2.68
N GLU A 22 17.55 28.17 2.83
CA GLU A 22 16.35 29.00 2.67
C GLU A 22 15.49 28.89 3.93
N TYR A 23 15.10 30.04 4.50
CA TYR A 23 14.19 30.11 5.64
C TYR A 23 12.80 29.64 5.17
N LEU A 24 12.60 28.33 5.11
CA LEU A 24 11.32 27.71 4.82
C LEU A 24 10.37 27.95 5.98
N ASP A 25 9.17 28.44 5.68
CA ASP A 25 8.05 28.52 6.63
C ASP A 25 7.68 27.10 7.06
N ARG A 26 8.36 26.59 8.10
CA ARG A 26 8.27 25.20 8.58
C ARG A 26 6.84 24.73 8.82
N ARG A 27 5.94 25.66 9.20
CA ARG A 27 4.51 25.34 9.37
C ARG A 27 3.88 24.88 8.05
N VAL A 28 4.11 25.60 6.97
CA VAL A 28 3.57 25.29 5.63
C VAL A 28 4.15 23.97 5.12
N GLU A 29 5.45 23.75 5.33
CA GLU A 29 6.13 22.54 4.88
C GLU A 29 5.66 21.29 5.64
N ILE A 30 5.49 21.36 6.96
CA ILE A 30 4.94 20.25 7.77
C ILE A 30 3.52 19.90 7.30
N TRP A 31 2.67 20.91 7.05
CA TRP A 31 1.33 20.66 6.53
C TRP A 31 1.37 20.01 5.15
N ASN A 32 2.25 20.47 4.26
CA ASN A 32 2.39 19.89 2.93
C ASN A 32 2.88 18.42 3.00
N LEU A 33 3.87 18.13 3.85
CA LEU A 33 4.33 16.77 4.12
C LEU A 33 3.21 15.89 4.69
N PHE A 34 2.42 16.42 5.62
CA PHE A 34 1.28 15.70 6.18
C PHE A 34 0.24 15.34 5.12
N PHE A 35 -0.17 16.30 4.28
CA PHE A 35 -1.12 16.04 3.20
C PHE A 35 -0.57 15.04 2.18
N ARG A 36 0.74 15.13 1.85
CA ARG A 36 1.39 14.18 0.95
C ARG A 36 1.38 12.76 1.50
N MET A 37 1.70 12.58 2.78
CA MET A 37 1.66 11.26 3.44
C MET A 37 0.23 10.75 3.59
N MET A 38 -0.73 11.64 3.85
CA MET A 38 -2.15 11.31 3.95
C MET A 38 -2.68 10.76 2.61
N THR A 39 -2.37 11.41 1.48
CA THR A 39 -2.76 10.91 0.15
C THR A 39 -2.21 9.51 -0.12
N VAL A 40 -0.93 9.28 0.21
CA VAL A 40 -0.31 7.94 0.06
C VAL A 40 -1.04 6.90 0.91
N ALA A 41 -1.33 7.22 2.17
CA ALA A 41 -2.05 6.32 3.07
C ALA A 41 -3.46 5.98 2.57
N PHE A 42 -4.21 6.97 2.06
CA PHE A 42 -5.54 6.74 1.49
C PHE A 42 -5.49 5.88 0.22
N VAL A 43 -4.51 6.11 -0.66
CA VAL A 43 -4.35 5.29 -1.87
C VAL A 43 -4.05 3.85 -1.51
N VAL A 44 -3.10 3.61 -0.59
CA VAL A 44 -2.79 2.25 -0.13
C VAL A 44 -3.99 1.61 0.55
N GLY A 45 -4.68 2.34 1.43
CA GLY A 45 -5.88 1.86 2.11
C GLY A 45 -6.99 1.45 1.12
N ALA A 46 -7.27 2.29 0.11
CA ALA A 46 -8.27 2.00 -0.91
C ALA A 46 -7.92 0.74 -1.72
N VAL A 47 -6.65 0.57 -2.11
CA VAL A 47 -6.18 -0.61 -2.85
C VAL A 47 -6.32 -1.88 -2.01
N VAL A 48 -5.87 -1.85 -0.75
CA VAL A 48 -5.94 -3.01 0.14
C VAL A 48 -7.40 -3.39 0.45
N SER A 49 -8.22 -2.43 0.86
CA SER A 49 -9.64 -2.67 1.16
C SER A 49 -10.42 -3.13 -0.08
N GLY A 50 -10.15 -2.53 -1.25
CA GLY A 50 -10.75 -2.94 -2.52
C GLY A 50 -10.37 -4.37 -2.92
N THR A 51 -9.09 -4.72 -2.75
CA THR A 51 -8.60 -6.08 -3.03
C THR A 51 -9.21 -7.10 -2.09
N LEU A 52 -9.36 -6.77 -0.80
CA LEU A 52 -10.00 -7.63 0.19
C LEU A 52 -11.46 -7.92 -0.17
N ILE A 53 -12.24 -6.89 -0.47
CA ILE A 53 -13.64 -7.04 -0.88
C ILE A 53 -13.74 -7.85 -2.17
N TRP A 54 -12.84 -7.61 -3.12
CA TRP A 54 -12.79 -8.36 -4.37
C TRP A 54 -12.51 -9.84 -4.14
N LEU A 55 -11.54 -10.19 -3.27
CA LEU A 55 -11.24 -11.58 -2.93
C LEU A 55 -12.44 -12.27 -2.29
N ILE A 56 -13.07 -11.63 -1.30
CA ILE A 56 -14.25 -12.16 -0.62
C ILE A 56 -15.36 -12.40 -1.64
N TRP A 57 -15.65 -11.43 -2.51
CA TRP A 57 -16.68 -11.57 -3.52
C TRP A 57 -16.31 -12.66 -4.55
N ARG A 58 -15.06 -12.69 -5.03
CA ARG A 58 -14.58 -13.61 -6.08
C ARG A 58 -14.62 -15.08 -5.67
N PHE A 59 -14.34 -15.39 -4.41
CA PHE A 59 -14.28 -16.75 -3.87
C PHE A 59 -15.46 -17.10 -2.96
N ARG A 60 -16.42 -16.19 -2.77
CA ARG A 60 -17.67 -16.49 -2.08
C ARG A 60 -18.33 -17.68 -2.76
N GLU A 61 -18.66 -18.72 -1.99
CA GLU A 61 -19.24 -19.99 -2.45
C GLU A 61 -20.46 -19.83 -3.36
N SER A 62 -21.24 -18.75 -3.19
CA SER A 62 -22.38 -18.42 -4.05
C SER A 62 -22.00 -17.88 -5.44
N HIS A 63 -20.71 -17.71 -5.76
CA HIS A 63 -20.30 -17.17 -7.06
C HIS A 63 -20.30 -18.25 -8.14
N PRO A 64 -20.97 -18.02 -9.29
CA PRO A 64 -21.06 -18.98 -10.38
C PRO A 64 -19.72 -19.30 -11.07
N LYS A 65 -18.63 -18.62 -10.69
CA LYS A 65 -17.25 -18.84 -11.19
C LYS A 65 -16.29 -19.27 -10.07
N ALA A 66 -16.79 -19.63 -8.89
CA ALA A 66 -15.99 -20.30 -7.88
C ALA A 66 -15.68 -21.71 -8.40
N LYS A 67 -14.49 -21.89 -8.99
CA LYS A 67 -14.00 -23.23 -9.31
C LYS A 67 -13.42 -23.81 -8.02
N PRO A 68 -13.78 -25.03 -7.62
CA PRO A 68 -13.14 -25.69 -6.49
C PRO A 68 -11.64 -25.75 -6.75
N THR A 69 -10.86 -25.54 -5.69
CA THR A 69 -9.40 -25.61 -5.80
C THR A 69 -8.98 -27.07 -5.97
N SER A 70 -7.86 -27.35 -6.63
CA SER A 70 -7.43 -28.73 -6.91
C SER A 70 -7.16 -29.60 -5.67
N TYR A 71 -7.08 -28.99 -4.49
CA TYR A 71 -6.92 -29.66 -3.20
C TYR A 71 -8.27 -30.12 -2.64
N GLU A 72 -9.36 -29.37 -2.90
CA GLU A 72 -10.74 -29.75 -2.52
C GLU A 72 -11.26 -30.92 -3.37
N GLU A 73 -10.90 -30.97 -4.67
CA GLU A 73 -11.27 -32.08 -5.55
C GLU A 73 -10.61 -33.42 -5.16
N LYS A 74 -9.47 -33.37 -4.46
CA LYS A 74 -8.69 -34.57 -4.08
C LYS A 74 -9.00 -35.09 -2.68
N GLY A 75 -9.84 -34.39 -1.91
CA GLY A 75 -10.25 -34.82 -0.56
C GLY A 75 -9.09 -34.95 0.45
N VAL A 76 -7.98 -34.25 0.20
CA VAL A 76 -6.83 -34.22 1.12
C VAL A 76 -6.80 -32.83 1.74
N TRP A 77 -7.26 -32.77 2.99
CA TRP A 77 -7.18 -31.58 3.84
C TRP A 77 -5.76 -31.35 4.34
#